data_AF-A0A960BG12-F1
#
_entry.id   AF-A0A960BG12-F1
#
_cell.length_a   1.000
_cell.length_b   1.000
_cell.length_c   1.000
_cell.angle_alpha   90.00
_cell.angle_beta   90.00
_cell.angle_gamma   90.00
#
_symmetry.space_group_name_H-M   'P 1'
#
loop_
_entity.id
_entity.type
_entity.pdbx_description
1 polymer ?
#
loop_
_entity_poly.entity_id
_entity_poly.type
_entity_poly.pdbx_seq_one_letter_code
_entity_poly.pdbx_strand_id
1 'polypeptide(L)'
;MAALWTIVAAAAAINVYAGVLILLRGWLYPVAIYRPMLLNLALSWMPIVLVVLFWLGLSLLVLPAVTAVPMAGPVVIWLFLVLSLIAWTAFFPNASYLITELNFSHRRDEDPVPSWFDIIQTLTLSVAGIANALLSLFSVQVISVLLVDPNSADITGAPVGWILSLSVIFLGTLGVYIGRFVRLNSWDVLKPNRLLGVLFAHFRQPGQLRTATGYVISYSLLLLILYVPLVFLISADLTALTAFQNG
;
A
#
# COMPACT_ATOMS: atom_id res chain seq x y z
N MET A 1 -0.36 -4.24 -22.87
CA MET A 1 -0.74 -3.03 -22.09
C MET A 1 -2.23 -2.99 -21.71
N ALA A 2 -3.10 -3.77 -22.33
CA ALA A 2 -4.54 -3.72 -22.05
C ALA A 2 -4.88 -4.15 -20.61
N ALA A 3 -4.17 -5.15 -20.05
CA ALA A 3 -4.44 -5.66 -18.71
C ALA A 3 -4.08 -4.62 -17.64
N LEU A 4 -2.91 -3.99 -17.77
CA LEU A 4 -2.45 -2.93 -16.85
C LEU A 4 -3.45 -1.77 -16.81
N TRP A 5 -3.81 -1.23 -17.98
CA TRP A 5 -4.75 -0.10 -18.06
C TRP A 5 -6.13 -0.47 -17.54
N THR A 6 -6.58 -1.70 -17.76
CA THR A 6 -7.86 -2.19 -17.23
C THR A 6 -7.82 -2.25 -15.70
N ILE A 7 -6.76 -2.78 -15.10
CA ILE A 7 -6.61 -2.84 -13.64
C ILE A 7 -6.54 -1.43 -13.04
N VAL A 8 -5.76 -0.53 -13.64
CA VAL A 8 -5.63 0.86 -13.19
C VAL A 8 -6.97 1.58 -13.29
N ALA A 9 -7.71 1.41 -14.39
CA ALA A 9 -9.03 1.99 -14.56
C ALA A 9 -10.04 1.44 -13.54
N ALA A 10 -10.02 0.12 -13.28
CA ALA A 10 -10.85 -0.49 -12.26
C ALA A 10 -10.53 0.02 -10.85
N ALA A 11 -9.24 0.17 -10.52
CA ALA A 11 -8.79 0.75 -9.26
C ALA A 11 -9.21 2.23 -9.12
N ALA A 12 -9.11 3.02 -10.19
CA ALA A 12 -9.60 4.40 -10.19
C ALA A 12 -11.12 4.45 -9.98
N ALA A 13 -11.87 3.60 -10.69
CA ALA A 13 -13.33 3.53 -10.58
C ALA A 13 -13.79 3.15 -9.17
N ILE A 14 -13.15 2.15 -8.53
CA ILE A 14 -13.54 1.75 -7.17
C ILE A 14 -13.22 2.84 -6.14
N ASN A 15 -12.13 3.60 -6.31
CA ASN A 15 -11.81 4.72 -5.44
C ASN A 15 -12.79 5.89 -5.60
N VAL A 16 -13.18 6.22 -6.85
CA VAL A 16 -14.24 7.21 -7.11
C VAL A 16 -15.55 6.76 -6.48
N TYR A 17 -15.92 5.50 -6.66
CA TYR A 17 -17.13 4.93 -6.06
C TYR A 17 -17.07 4.98 -4.52
N ALA A 18 -15.92 4.70 -3.91
CA ALA A 18 -15.71 4.82 -2.47
C ALA A 18 -15.96 6.26 -1.96
N GLY A 19 -15.41 7.26 -2.66
CA GLY A 19 -15.64 8.68 -2.35
C GLY A 19 -17.10 9.07 -2.51
N VAL A 20 -17.74 8.64 -3.60
CA VAL A 20 -19.18 8.86 -3.85
C VAL A 20 -20.03 8.27 -2.73
N LEU A 21 -19.76 7.04 -2.27
CA LEU A 21 -20.50 6.45 -1.15
C LEU A 21 -20.33 7.23 0.17
N ILE A 22 -19.14 7.78 0.45
CA ILE A 22 -18.93 8.63 1.63
C ILE A 22 -19.79 9.90 1.56
N LEU A 23 -19.86 10.54 0.40
CA LEU A 23 -20.66 11.75 0.19
C LEU A 23 -22.17 11.44 0.18
N LEU A 24 -22.58 10.36 -0.50
CA LEU A 24 -23.96 9.91 -0.55
C LEU A 24 -24.49 9.53 0.84
N ARG A 25 -23.66 8.96 1.72
CA ARG A 25 -24.06 8.67 3.11
C ARG A 25 -24.54 9.92 3.84
N GLY A 26 -23.75 10.99 3.78
CA GLY A 26 -24.08 12.25 4.43
C GLY A 26 -25.27 12.96 3.78
N TRP A 27 -25.48 12.76 2.48
CA TRP A 27 -26.59 13.36 1.74
C TRP A 27 -27.93 12.63 1.93
N LEU A 28 -27.95 11.29 1.84
CA LEU A 28 -29.16 10.49 1.91
C LEU A 28 -29.69 10.30 3.34
N TYR A 29 -28.80 10.23 4.32
CA TYR A 29 -29.14 9.87 5.70
C TYR A 29 -28.69 10.95 6.69
N PRO A 30 -29.04 12.23 6.49
CA PRO A 30 -28.40 13.47 6.97
C PRO A 30 -27.54 13.38 8.24
N VAL A 31 -26.46 12.63 8.17
CA VAL A 31 -25.47 12.40 9.23
C VAL A 31 -24.21 13.17 8.86
N ALA A 32 -23.53 13.70 9.86
CA ALA A 32 -22.27 14.40 9.64
C ALA A 32 -21.27 13.46 8.95
N ILE A 33 -20.66 13.92 7.85
CA ILE A 33 -19.62 13.16 7.16
C ILE A 33 -18.45 12.96 8.11
N TYR A 34 -18.10 11.70 8.35
CA TYR A 34 -16.98 11.35 9.20
C TYR A 34 -15.67 11.68 8.49
N ARG A 35 -15.11 12.86 8.79
CA ARG A 35 -13.88 13.39 8.17
C ARG A 35 -12.70 12.40 8.17
N PRO A 36 -12.48 11.58 9.22
CA PRO A 36 -11.39 10.60 9.20
C PRO A 36 -11.55 9.53 8.11
N MET A 37 -12.76 9.20 7.64
CA MET A 37 -12.94 8.28 6.50
C MET A 37 -12.41 8.87 5.20
N LEU A 38 -12.70 10.16 4.94
CA LEU A 38 -12.15 10.85 3.76
C LEU A 38 -10.62 10.96 3.85
N LEU A 39 -10.10 11.22 5.04
CA LEU A 39 -8.66 11.26 5.28
C LEU A 39 -8.02 9.89 5.05
N ASN A 40 -8.61 8.80 5.56
CA ASN A 40 -8.11 7.44 5.35
C ASN A 40 -8.17 7.05 3.87
N LEU A 41 -9.22 7.46 3.15
CA LEU A 41 -9.31 7.25 1.71
C LEU A 41 -8.20 8.04 0.98
N ALA A 42 -7.98 9.30 1.31
CA ALA A 42 -6.88 10.09 0.74
C ALA A 42 -5.51 9.53 1.09
N LEU A 43 -5.30 9.09 2.33
CA LEU A 43 -4.05 8.47 2.80
C LEU A 43 -3.78 7.14 2.08
N SER A 44 -4.81 6.41 1.66
CA SER A 44 -4.63 5.17 0.88
C SER A 44 -3.99 5.38 -0.49
N TRP A 45 -4.04 6.60 -1.03
CA TRP A 45 -3.37 6.96 -2.29
C TRP A 45 -1.90 7.31 -2.10
N MET A 46 -1.44 7.57 -0.87
CA MET A 46 -0.06 8.01 -0.60
C MET A 46 0.99 7.03 -1.14
N PRO A 47 0.86 5.70 -1.02
CA PRO A 47 1.83 4.78 -1.61
C PRO A 47 1.99 4.96 -3.13
N ILE A 48 0.90 5.17 -3.87
CA ILE A 48 0.96 5.41 -5.32
C ILE A 48 1.60 6.76 -5.61
N VAL A 49 1.16 7.82 -4.92
CA VAL A 49 1.70 9.17 -5.11
C VAL A 49 3.19 9.20 -4.83
N LEU A 50 3.65 8.55 -3.77
CA LEU A 50 5.07 8.47 -3.42
C LEU A 50 5.89 7.75 -4.50
N VAL A 51 5.39 6.64 -5.07
CA VAL A 51 6.08 5.98 -6.19
C VAL A 51 6.26 6.93 -7.36
N VAL A 52 5.21 7.66 -7.75
CA VAL A 52 5.27 8.63 -8.86
C VAL A 52 6.25 9.76 -8.53
N LEU A 53 6.17 10.34 -7.34
CA LEU A 53 7.06 11.43 -6.91
C LEU A 53 8.52 10.99 -6.84
N PHE A 54 8.79 9.79 -6.35
CA PHE A 54 10.16 9.26 -6.29
C PHE A 54 10.71 8.96 -7.68
N TRP A 55 9.88 8.44 -8.60
CA TRP A 55 10.30 8.23 -9.98
C TRP A 55 10.58 9.55 -10.72
N LEU A 56 9.74 10.57 -10.51
CA LEU A 56 9.98 11.93 -11.02
C LEU A 56 11.23 12.57 -10.40
N GLY A 57 11.41 12.43 -9.09
CA GLY A 57 12.61 12.94 -8.39
C GLY A 57 13.89 12.26 -8.88
N LEU A 58 13.85 10.93 -9.08
CA LEU A 58 14.97 10.18 -9.64
C LEU A 58 15.31 10.69 -11.04
N SER A 59 14.32 10.76 -11.94
CA SER A 59 14.52 11.10 -13.36
C SER A 59 14.87 12.56 -13.61
N LEU A 60 14.23 13.50 -12.91
CA LEU A 60 14.36 14.93 -13.18
C LEU A 60 15.43 15.63 -12.32
N LEU A 61 15.76 15.08 -11.15
CA LEU A 61 16.68 15.73 -10.21
C LEU A 61 17.95 14.91 -10.01
N VAL A 62 17.81 13.64 -9.61
CA VAL A 62 18.95 12.82 -9.20
C VAL A 62 19.81 12.42 -10.39
N LEU A 63 19.22 11.83 -11.45
CA LEU A 63 20.00 11.39 -12.61
C LEU A 63 20.76 12.56 -13.27
N PRO A 64 20.16 13.74 -13.53
CA PRO A 64 20.90 14.89 -14.06
C PRO A 64 22.01 15.37 -13.13
N ALA A 65 21.75 15.47 -11.81
CA ALA A 65 22.77 15.90 -10.85
C ALA A 65 23.98 14.95 -10.80
N VAL A 66 23.73 13.64 -10.88
CA VAL A 66 24.80 12.63 -10.90
C VAL A 66 25.62 12.69 -12.18
N THR A 67 24.99 12.95 -13.34
CA THR A 67 25.74 13.16 -14.59
C THR A 67 26.64 14.40 -14.53
N ALA A 68 26.24 15.44 -13.78
CA ALA A 68 27.04 16.65 -13.59
C ALA A 68 28.19 16.48 -12.56
N VAL A 69 28.02 15.64 -11.53
CA VAL A 69 29.03 15.37 -10.50
C VAL A 69 29.21 13.85 -10.29
N PRO A 70 29.99 13.17 -11.17
CA PRO A 70 30.03 11.71 -11.21
C PRO A 70 30.60 11.04 -9.96
N MET A 71 31.53 11.71 -9.25
CA MET A 71 32.25 11.11 -8.12
C MET A 71 31.36 10.82 -6.90
N ALA A 72 30.25 11.54 -6.73
CA ALA A 72 29.26 11.29 -5.68
C ALA A 72 28.04 10.51 -6.18
N GLY A 73 28.00 10.19 -7.48
CA GLY A 73 26.82 9.70 -8.19
C GLY A 73 26.14 8.49 -7.57
N PRO A 74 26.86 7.36 -7.43
CA PRO A 74 26.29 6.13 -6.90
C PRO A 74 25.75 6.30 -5.46
N VAL A 75 26.47 7.03 -4.61
CA VAL A 75 26.07 7.25 -3.21
C VAL A 75 24.77 8.05 -3.12
N VAL A 76 24.65 9.12 -3.92
CA VAL A 76 23.44 9.96 -3.95
C VAL A 76 22.24 9.15 -4.45
N ILE A 77 22.41 8.34 -5.50
CA ILE A 77 21.34 7.46 -6.01
C ILE A 77 20.92 6.45 -4.95
N TRP A 78 21.87 5.73 -4.34
CA TRP A 78 21.57 4.74 -3.32
C TRP A 78 20.86 5.35 -2.11
N LEU A 79 21.33 6.51 -1.63
CA LEU A 79 20.69 7.22 -0.53
C LEU A 79 19.26 7.62 -0.88
N PHE A 80 19.05 8.18 -2.07
CA PHE A 80 17.71 8.55 -2.54
C PHE A 80 16.77 7.34 -2.61
N LEU A 81 17.23 6.22 -3.17
CA LEU A 81 16.43 4.99 -3.29
C LEU A 81 16.08 4.40 -1.92
N VAL A 82 17.05 4.34 -1.00
CA VAL A 82 16.83 3.82 0.35
C VAL A 82 15.84 4.70 1.13
N LEU A 83 16.01 6.02 1.09
CA LEU A 83 15.10 6.95 1.75
C LEU A 83 13.69 6.89 1.16
N SER A 84 13.60 6.78 -0.17
CA SER A 84 12.33 6.61 -0.89
C SER A 84 11.63 5.30 -0.48
N LEU A 85 12.37 4.20 -0.40
CA LEU A 85 11.83 2.90 0.01
C LEU A 85 11.36 2.92 1.47
N ILE A 86 12.12 3.53 2.38
CA ILE A 86 11.73 3.67 3.79
C ILE A 86 10.46 4.51 3.92
N ALA A 87 10.43 5.68 3.26
CA ALA A 87 9.26 6.56 3.26
C ALA A 87 8.04 5.85 2.69
N TRP A 88 8.17 5.21 1.53
CA TRP A 88 7.08 4.45 0.91
C TRP A 88 6.56 3.32 1.80
N THR A 89 7.46 2.53 2.40
CA THR A 89 7.11 1.42 3.31
C THR A 89 6.38 1.93 4.54
N ALA A 90 6.71 3.12 5.06
CA ALA A 90 6.00 3.73 6.18
C ALA A 90 4.55 4.13 5.83
N PHE A 91 4.28 4.47 4.57
CA PHE A 91 2.93 4.79 4.09
C PHE A 91 2.17 3.58 3.53
N PHE A 92 2.85 2.48 3.19
CA PHE A 92 2.23 1.26 2.67
C PHE A 92 1.09 0.72 3.54
N PRO A 93 1.23 0.64 4.89
CA PRO A 93 0.14 0.27 5.77
C PRO A 93 -1.14 1.09 5.56
N ASN A 94 -1.05 2.40 5.27
CA ASN A 94 -2.21 3.30 5.20
C ASN A 94 -3.27 2.86 4.17
N ALA A 95 -2.84 2.20 3.09
CA ALA A 95 -3.77 1.60 2.13
C ALA A 95 -4.56 0.43 2.74
N SER A 96 -3.92 -0.37 3.59
CA SER A 96 -4.53 -1.45 4.37
C SER A 96 -5.41 -0.97 5.55
N TYR A 97 -5.23 0.27 6.03
CA TYR A 97 -6.05 0.79 7.15
C TYR A 97 -7.53 0.87 6.80
N LEU A 98 -7.89 1.05 5.52
CA LEU A 98 -9.28 1.07 5.07
C LEU A 98 -10.03 -0.23 5.36
N ILE A 99 -9.32 -1.37 5.36
CA ILE A 99 -9.88 -2.68 5.69
C ILE A 99 -10.18 -2.79 7.18
N THR A 100 -9.35 -2.20 8.03
CA THR A 100 -9.52 -2.28 9.49
C THR A 100 -10.47 -1.22 10.05
N GLU A 101 -10.76 -0.18 9.26
CA GLU A 101 -11.80 0.82 9.59
C GLU A 101 -13.22 0.22 9.55
N LEU A 102 -13.37 -1.02 9.04
CA LEU A 102 -14.56 -1.90 9.23
C LEU A 102 -15.05 -1.99 10.68
N ASN A 103 -14.20 -1.68 11.66
CA ASN A 103 -14.53 -1.76 13.07
C ASN A 103 -15.19 -0.48 13.64
N PHE A 104 -15.50 0.53 12.82
CA PHE A 104 -16.27 1.71 13.25
C PHE A 104 -17.78 1.58 13.03
N SER A 105 -18.30 0.34 13.07
CA SER A 105 -19.69 0.12 13.49
C SER A 105 -19.83 0.43 14.99
N HIS A 106 -19.56 1.67 15.40
CA HIS A 106 -20.27 2.29 16.54
C HIS A 106 -21.69 2.63 16.10
N ARG A 107 -22.34 1.65 15.43
CA ARG A 107 -23.72 1.74 15.02
C ARG A 107 -24.51 1.73 16.32
N ARG A 108 -25.07 2.88 16.65
CA ARG A 108 -26.09 2.94 17.70
C ARG A 108 -27.36 2.40 17.08
N ASP A 109 -28.22 1.76 17.86
CA ASP A 109 -29.50 1.24 17.36
C ASP A 109 -30.37 2.36 16.72
N GLU A 110 -30.05 3.63 17.02
CA GLU A 110 -30.68 4.84 16.50
C GLU A 110 -30.07 5.39 15.19
N ASP A 111 -29.05 4.73 14.59
CA ASP A 111 -28.38 5.24 13.38
C ASP A 111 -29.33 5.18 12.16
N PRO A 112 -29.64 6.32 11.50
CA PRO A 112 -30.59 6.36 10.39
C PRO A 112 -30.09 5.67 9.11
N VAL A 113 -28.80 5.33 9.02
CA VAL A 113 -28.21 4.69 7.83
C VAL A 113 -28.53 3.19 7.81
N PRO A 114 -29.13 2.62 6.76
CA PRO A 114 -29.39 1.19 6.63
C PRO A 114 -28.12 0.32 6.62
N SER A 115 -28.19 -0.88 7.18
CA SER A 115 -27.04 -1.79 7.32
C SER A 115 -26.42 -2.22 5.99
N TRP A 116 -27.25 -2.40 4.96
CA TRP A 116 -26.77 -2.75 3.61
C TRP A 116 -25.86 -1.66 3.04
N PHE A 117 -26.11 -0.38 3.36
CA PHE A 117 -25.31 0.73 2.85
C PHE A 117 -23.91 0.69 3.47
N ASP A 118 -23.82 0.52 4.78
CA ASP A 118 -22.54 0.45 5.49
C ASP A 118 -21.71 -0.76 5.04
N ILE A 119 -22.36 -1.91 4.79
CA ILE A 119 -21.69 -3.10 4.25
C ILE A 119 -21.07 -2.81 2.88
N ILE A 120 -21.85 -2.25 1.94
CA ILE A 120 -21.36 -1.92 0.59
C ILE A 120 -20.25 -0.87 0.66
N GLN A 121 -20.43 0.17 1.45
CA GLN A 121 -19.44 1.23 1.61
C GLN A 121 -18.13 0.68 2.14
N THR A 122 -18.19 -0.19 3.15
CA THR A 122 -16.96 -0.63 3.78
C THR A 122 -16.25 -1.73 3.00
N LEU A 123 -17.00 -2.58 2.28
CA LEU A 123 -16.44 -3.47 1.28
C LEU A 123 -15.72 -2.66 0.18
N THR A 124 -16.36 -1.61 -0.33
CA THR A 124 -15.80 -0.73 -1.36
C THR A 124 -14.52 -0.06 -0.90
N LEU A 125 -14.49 0.49 0.31
CA LEU A 125 -13.29 1.09 0.90
C LEU A 125 -12.16 0.07 1.08
N SER A 126 -12.50 -1.13 1.55
CA SER A 126 -11.53 -2.22 1.70
C SER A 126 -10.91 -2.62 0.37
N VAL A 127 -11.73 -2.81 -0.67
CA VAL A 127 -11.26 -3.16 -2.02
C VAL A 127 -10.43 -2.02 -2.61
N ALA A 128 -10.83 -0.76 -2.45
CA ALA A 128 -10.05 0.39 -2.91
C ALA A 128 -8.67 0.45 -2.24
N GLY A 129 -8.61 0.26 -0.92
CA GLY A 129 -7.36 0.20 -0.17
C GLY A 129 -6.44 -0.94 -0.61
N ILE A 130 -6.99 -2.14 -0.79
CA ILE A 130 -6.23 -3.28 -1.32
C ILE A 130 -5.71 -2.98 -2.73
N ALA A 131 -6.56 -2.48 -3.62
CA ALA A 131 -6.16 -2.16 -5.00
C ALA A 131 -5.00 -1.15 -5.01
N ASN A 132 -5.07 -0.11 -4.18
CA ASN A 132 -4.01 0.89 -4.08
C ASN A 132 -2.70 0.28 -3.54
N ALA A 133 -2.79 -0.57 -2.52
CA ALA A 133 -1.64 -1.28 -1.96
C ALA A 133 -0.97 -2.16 -3.02
N LEU A 134 -1.75 -3.02 -3.71
CA LEU A 134 -1.22 -3.96 -4.70
C LEU A 134 -0.61 -3.24 -5.91
N LEU A 135 -1.24 -2.18 -6.42
CA LEU A 135 -0.70 -1.41 -7.55
C LEU A 135 0.58 -0.68 -7.17
N SER A 136 0.64 -0.09 -5.98
CA SER A 136 1.85 0.56 -5.50
C SER A 136 2.99 -0.45 -5.30
N LEU A 137 2.69 -1.63 -4.75
CA LEU A 137 3.68 -2.69 -4.53
C LEU A 137 4.21 -3.23 -5.87
N PHE A 138 3.33 -3.50 -6.82
CA PHE A 138 3.71 -3.94 -8.16
C PHE A 138 4.65 -2.94 -8.82
N SER A 139 4.37 -1.64 -8.69
CA SER A 139 5.22 -0.58 -9.23
C SER A 139 6.62 -0.60 -8.60
N VAL A 140 6.72 -0.77 -7.28
CA VAL A 140 8.02 -0.89 -6.58
C VAL A 140 8.75 -2.18 -6.99
N GLN A 141 8.04 -3.29 -7.18
CA GLN A 141 8.63 -4.54 -7.69
C GLN A 141 9.21 -4.36 -9.09
N VAL A 142 8.48 -3.72 -10.01
CA VAL A 142 8.99 -3.44 -11.36
C VAL A 142 10.25 -2.56 -11.29
N ILE A 143 10.21 -1.48 -10.51
CA ILE A 143 11.36 -0.59 -10.33
C ILE A 143 12.56 -1.36 -9.76
N SER A 144 12.36 -2.21 -8.75
CA SER A 144 13.47 -2.95 -8.14
C SER A 144 14.10 -3.96 -9.09
N VAL A 145 13.30 -4.60 -9.95
CA VAL A 145 13.82 -5.48 -11.02
C VAL A 145 14.63 -4.68 -12.03
N LEU A 146 14.09 -3.56 -12.53
CA LEU A 146 14.77 -2.71 -13.52
C LEU A 146 16.03 -2.02 -12.98
N LEU A 147 16.14 -1.82 -11.66
CA LEU A 147 17.36 -1.30 -11.03
C LEU A 147 18.51 -2.32 -11.01
N VAL A 148 18.19 -3.61 -10.92
CA VAL A 148 19.19 -4.69 -10.91
C VAL A 148 19.52 -5.16 -12.31
N ASP A 149 18.50 -5.29 -13.15
CA ASP A 149 18.63 -5.63 -14.57
C ASP A 149 17.73 -4.72 -15.42
N PRO A 150 18.28 -3.60 -15.94
CA PRO A 150 17.53 -2.62 -16.72
C PRO A 150 16.92 -3.16 -18.01
N ASN A 151 17.46 -4.28 -18.53
CA ASN A 151 16.99 -4.90 -19.77
C ASN A 151 16.05 -6.07 -19.49
N SER A 152 15.76 -6.39 -18.23
CA SER A 152 14.88 -7.49 -17.88
C SER A 152 13.44 -7.16 -18.28
N ALA A 153 12.91 -7.98 -19.20
CA ALA A 153 11.48 -8.05 -19.46
C ALA A 153 10.76 -9.05 -18.52
N ASP A 154 11.51 -9.83 -17.73
CA ASP A 154 10.97 -10.88 -16.88
C ASP A 154 10.83 -10.42 -15.42
N ILE A 155 9.72 -9.73 -15.15
CA ILE A 155 9.34 -9.29 -13.80
C ILE A 155 8.99 -10.49 -12.90
N THR A 156 8.54 -11.60 -13.47
CA THR A 156 8.08 -12.80 -12.74
C THR A 156 9.23 -13.70 -12.29
N GLY A 157 10.30 -13.81 -13.06
CA GLY A 157 11.45 -14.65 -12.75
C GLY A 157 12.47 -13.99 -11.82
N ALA A 158 12.42 -12.66 -11.65
CA ALA A 158 13.40 -11.91 -10.87
C ALA A 158 13.25 -12.10 -9.34
N PRO A 159 14.22 -12.73 -8.65
CA PRO A 159 14.09 -13.01 -7.21
C PRO A 159 14.04 -11.74 -6.34
N VAL A 160 14.73 -10.68 -6.77
CA VAL A 160 14.79 -9.39 -6.05
C VAL A 160 13.40 -8.80 -5.87
N GLY A 161 12.57 -8.87 -6.91
CA GLY A 161 11.19 -8.39 -6.88
C GLY A 161 10.34 -9.13 -5.85
N TRP A 162 10.42 -10.46 -5.84
CA TRP A 162 9.67 -11.29 -4.90
C TRP A 162 10.13 -11.15 -3.45
N ILE A 163 11.45 -11.13 -3.20
CA ILE A 163 12.00 -10.95 -1.85
C ILE A 163 11.56 -9.60 -1.28
N LEU A 164 11.64 -8.53 -2.07
CA LEU A 164 11.14 -7.22 -1.69
C LEU A 164 9.64 -7.27 -1.40
N SER A 165 8.84 -7.86 -2.28
CA SER A 165 7.39 -7.89 -2.14
C SER A 165 6.93 -8.68 -0.90
N LEU A 166 7.53 -9.84 -0.64
CA LEU A 166 7.26 -10.63 0.55
C LEU A 166 7.64 -9.88 1.83
N SER A 167 8.79 -9.19 1.81
CA SER A 167 9.25 -8.40 2.95
C SER A 167 8.30 -7.23 3.24
N VAL A 168 7.87 -6.51 2.21
CA VAL A 168 6.94 -5.39 2.34
C VAL A 168 5.55 -5.85 2.79
N ILE A 169 5.04 -6.96 2.25
CA ILE A 169 3.76 -7.53 2.71
C ILE A 169 3.83 -7.87 4.20
N PHE A 170 4.90 -8.55 4.63
CA PHE A 170 5.10 -8.89 6.04
C PHE A 170 5.22 -7.65 6.93
N LEU A 171 6.10 -6.71 6.59
CA LEU A 171 6.29 -5.47 7.34
C LEU A 171 5.05 -4.59 7.34
N GLY A 172 4.34 -4.53 6.22
CA GLY A 172 3.10 -3.79 6.03
C GLY A 172 2.00 -4.31 6.93
N THR A 173 1.73 -5.62 6.92
CA THR A 173 0.70 -6.23 7.78
C THR A 173 1.06 -6.15 9.27
N LEU A 174 2.35 -6.27 9.61
CA LEU A 174 2.85 -6.03 10.96
C LEU A 174 2.65 -4.56 11.38
N GLY A 175 2.91 -3.61 10.49
CA GLY A 175 2.69 -2.18 10.72
C GLY A 175 1.23 -1.86 11.01
N VAL A 176 0.29 -2.45 10.24
CA VAL A 176 -1.15 -2.32 10.51
C VAL A 176 -1.51 -2.90 11.87
N TYR A 177 -0.99 -4.08 12.22
CA TYR A 177 -1.23 -4.68 13.53
C TYR A 177 -0.77 -3.74 14.66
N ILE A 178 0.46 -3.24 14.58
CA ILE A 178 1.03 -2.34 15.59
C ILE A 178 0.18 -1.06 15.71
N GLY A 179 -0.16 -0.42 14.59
CA GLY A 179 -0.92 0.82 14.64
C GLY A 179 -2.37 0.67 15.11
N ARG A 180 -3.00 -0.48 14.88
CA ARG A 180 -4.40 -0.72 15.29
C ARG A 180 -4.53 -1.30 16.70
N PHE A 181 -3.71 -2.27 17.07
CA PHE A 181 -3.82 -2.98 18.34
C PHE A 181 -2.96 -2.34 19.44
N VAL A 182 -1.76 -1.86 19.08
CA VAL A 182 -0.83 -1.22 20.03
C VAL A 182 -1.03 0.30 20.08
N ARG A 183 -1.65 0.89 19.03
CA ARG A 183 -1.94 2.33 18.89
C ARG A 183 -0.69 3.22 18.94
N LEU A 184 0.42 2.71 18.41
CA LEU A 184 1.63 3.51 18.19
C LEU A 184 1.47 4.37 16.94
N ASN A 185 1.88 5.62 17.04
CA ASN A 185 1.95 6.52 15.89
C ASN A 185 3.31 6.42 15.22
N SER A 186 3.41 6.76 13.93
CA SER A 186 4.69 6.77 13.20
C SER A 186 5.75 7.69 13.82
N TRP A 187 5.33 8.67 14.63
CA TRP A 187 6.21 9.59 15.36
C TRP A 187 6.82 9.01 16.64
N ASP A 188 6.31 7.88 17.15
CA ASP A 188 6.85 7.23 18.35
C ASP A 188 8.22 6.57 18.09
N VAL A 189 8.61 6.41 16.81
CA VAL A 189 9.96 5.99 16.40
C VAL A 189 11.03 6.96 16.89
N LEU A 190 10.69 8.23 17.08
CA LEU A 190 11.60 9.25 17.65
C LEU A 190 11.83 9.05 19.17
N LYS A 191 11.10 8.14 19.82
CA LYS A 191 11.22 7.82 21.26
C LYS A 191 11.44 6.32 21.45
N PRO A 192 12.61 5.77 21.05
CA PRO A 192 12.84 4.33 20.95
C PRO A 192 12.63 3.57 22.28
N ASN A 193 13.04 4.13 23.41
CA ASN A 193 12.87 3.48 24.72
C ASN A 193 11.39 3.32 25.11
N ARG A 194 10.56 4.32 24.80
CA ARG A 194 9.12 4.27 25.07
C ARG A 194 8.44 3.28 24.12
N LEU A 195 8.83 3.29 22.85
CA LEU A 195 8.31 2.38 21.83
C LEU A 195 8.57 0.92 22.19
N LEU A 196 9.81 0.59 22.56
CA LEU A 196 10.18 -0.75 23.00
C LEU A 196 9.41 -1.14 24.27
N GLY A 197 9.33 -0.25 25.26
CA GLY A 197 8.58 -0.52 26.51
C GLY A 197 7.11 -0.87 26.25
N VAL A 198 6.43 -0.14 25.36
CA VAL A 198 5.03 -0.40 24.99
C VAL A 198 4.89 -1.72 24.24
N LEU A 199 5.76 -2.01 23.27
CA LEU A 199 5.74 -3.28 22.53
C LEU A 199 5.99 -4.47 23.47
N PHE A 200 7.00 -4.37 24.34
CA PHE A 200 7.30 -5.42 25.31
C PHE A 200 6.15 -5.64 26.28
N ALA A 201 5.53 -4.57 26.80
CA ALA A 201 4.37 -4.68 27.67
C ALA A 201 3.18 -5.34 26.96
N HIS A 202 2.95 -5.02 25.69
CA HIS A 202 1.89 -5.62 24.87
C HIS A 202 2.12 -7.11 24.64
N PHE A 203 3.29 -7.51 24.14
CA PHE A 203 3.57 -8.91 23.83
C PHE A 203 3.77 -9.80 25.06
N ARG A 204 4.01 -9.21 26.23
CA ARG A 204 4.07 -9.94 27.51
C ARG A 204 2.69 -10.32 28.04
N GLN A 205 1.62 -9.69 27.56
CA GLN A 205 0.26 -10.11 27.89
C GLN A 205 -0.05 -11.47 27.25
N PRO A 206 -0.66 -12.41 28.00
CA PRO A 206 -0.99 -13.73 27.48
C PRO A 206 -1.95 -13.61 26.29
N GLY A 207 -1.65 -14.33 25.21
CA GLY A 207 -2.49 -14.37 24.00
C GLY A 207 -2.17 -13.31 22.94
N GLN A 208 -1.53 -12.18 23.28
CA GLN A 208 -1.29 -11.11 22.29
C GLN A 208 -0.35 -11.52 21.16
N LEU A 209 0.67 -12.32 21.46
CA LEU A 209 1.55 -12.87 20.43
C LEU A 209 0.79 -13.77 19.45
N ARG A 210 -0.16 -14.57 19.95
CA ARG A 210 -0.99 -15.43 19.08
C ARG A 210 -1.91 -14.59 18.20
N THR A 211 -2.53 -13.56 18.76
CA THR A 211 -3.37 -12.61 18.01
C THR A 211 -2.56 -11.89 16.93
N ALA A 212 -1.36 -11.41 17.26
CA ALA A 212 -0.46 -10.76 16.32
C ALA A 212 -0.08 -11.68 15.16
N THR A 213 0.40 -12.88 15.48
CA THR A 213 0.79 -13.86 14.47
C THR A 213 -0.39 -14.27 13.59
N GLY A 214 -1.56 -14.54 14.18
CA GLY A 214 -2.76 -14.87 13.43
C GLY A 214 -3.19 -13.75 12.47
N TYR A 215 -3.15 -12.50 12.93
CA TYR A 215 -3.47 -11.33 12.12
C TYR A 215 -2.48 -11.16 10.96
N VAL A 216 -1.17 -11.15 11.27
CA VAL A 216 -0.09 -10.94 10.28
C VAL A 216 -0.10 -12.04 9.23
N ILE A 217 -0.22 -13.31 9.62
CA ILE A 217 -0.26 -14.44 8.67
C ILE A 217 -1.51 -14.36 7.79
N SER A 218 -2.70 -14.24 8.40
CA SER A 218 -3.95 -14.24 7.63
C SER A 218 -4.01 -13.08 6.63
N TYR A 219 -3.59 -11.89 7.08
CA TYR A 219 -3.63 -10.71 6.24
C TYR A 219 -2.52 -10.69 5.17
N SER A 220 -1.33 -11.21 5.50
CA SER A 220 -0.25 -11.40 4.51
C SER A 220 -0.65 -12.40 3.44
N LEU A 221 -1.28 -13.52 3.82
CA LEU A 221 -1.79 -14.51 2.88
C LEU A 221 -2.86 -13.93 1.96
N LEU A 222 -3.79 -13.13 2.50
CA LEU A 222 -4.78 -12.43 1.69
C LEU A 222 -4.11 -11.54 0.64
N LEU A 223 -3.14 -10.70 1.06
CA LEU A 223 -2.42 -9.84 0.12
C LEU A 223 -1.64 -10.66 -0.91
N LEU A 224 -1.01 -11.76 -0.51
CA LEU A 224 -0.24 -12.62 -1.42
C LEU A 224 -1.13 -13.30 -2.46
N ILE A 225 -2.28 -13.84 -2.04
CA ILE A 225 -3.27 -14.48 -2.92
C ILE A 225 -3.75 -13.51 -4.01
N LEU A 226 -3.90 -12.23 -3.67
CA LEU A 226 -4.31 -11.20 -4.63
C LEU A 226 -3.13 -10.65 -5.45
N TYR A 227 -1.94 -10.57 -4.84
CA TYR A 227 -0.76 -9.99 -5.46
C TYR A 227 -0.15 -10.88 -6.54
N VAL A 228 -0.03 -12.18 -6.26
CA VAL A 228 0.62 -13.13 -7.20
C VAL A 228 -0.08 -13.12 -8.57
N PRO A 229 -1.40 -13.33 -8.68
CA PRO A 229 -2.09 -13.29 -9.97
C PRO A 229 -1.95 -11.94 -10.69
N LEU A 230 -1.95 -10.84 -9.94
CA LEU A 230 -1.76 -9.50 -10.50
C LEU A 230 -0.39 -9.36 -11.16
N VAL A 231 0.69 -9.83 -10.51
CA VAL A 231 2.04 -9.80 -11.09
C VAL A 231 2.07 -10.61 -12.39
N PHE A 232 1.56 -11.85 -12.38
CA PHE A 232 1.57 -12.70 -13.57
C PHE A 232 0.74 -12.11 -14.71
N LEU A 233 -0.45 -11.58 -14.43
CA LEU A 233 -1.35 -11.02 -15.45
C LEU A 233 -0.74 -9.79 -16.14
N ILE A 234 -0.17 -8.87 -15.35
CA ILE A 234 0.45 -7.66 -15.90
C ILE A 234 1.75 -8.00 -16.62
N SER A 235 2.57 -8.91 -16.08
CA SER A 235 3.85 -9.28 -16.69
C SER A 235 3.66 -10.00 -18.02
N ALA A 236 2.68 -10.89 -18.14
CA ALA A 236 2.37 -11.56 -19.42
C ALA A 236 2.02 -10.55 -20.54
N ASP A 237 1.27 -9.51 -20.18
CA ASP A 237 0.87 -8.44 -21.09
C ASP A 237 2.02 -7.48 -21.46
N LEU A 238 3.06 -7.40 -20.63
CA LEU A 238 4.32 -6.69 -20.94
C LEU A 238 5.20 -7.49 -21.90
N THR A 239 5.39 -8.79 -21.64
CA THR A 239 6.20 -9.68 -22.48
C THR A 239 5.60 -9.85 -23.89
N ALA A 240 4.27 -9.90 -24.01
CA ALA A 240 3.60 -9.99 -25.30
C ALA A 240 3.89 -8.76 -26.20
N LEU A 241 4.06 -7.57 -25.61
CA LEU A 241 4.36 -6.35 -26.34
C LEU A 241 5.81 -6.28 -26.80
N THR A 242 6.75 -6.67 -25.95
CA THR A 242 8.18 -6.68 -26.34
C THR A 242 8.42 -7.69 -27.45
N ALA A 243 7.71 -8.83 -27.46
CA ALA A 243 7.74 -9.79 -28.56
C ALA A 243 7.19 -9.20 -29.88
N PHE A 244 6.10 -8.41 -29.82
CA PHE A 244 5.52 -7.76 -31.01
C PHE A 244 6.40 -6.64 -31.59
N GLN A 245 7.13 -5.91 -30.74
CA GLN A 245 8.01 -4.81 -31.19
C GLN A 245 9.33 -5.30 -31.81
N ASN A 246 9.75 -6.52 -31.49
CA ASN A 246 11.02 -7.10 -31.92
C ASN A 246 10.89 -8.09 -33.09
N GLY A 247 9.68 -8.34 -33.60
CA GLY A 247 9.39 -9.21 -34.75
C GLY A 247 8.89 -8.43 -35.95
#